data_AF-A0A136PTZ1-F1
#
_entry.id   AF-A0A136PTZ1-F1
#
_cell.length_a   1.000
_cell.length_b   1.000
_cell.length_c   1.000
_cell.angle_alpha   90.00
_cell.angle_beta   90.00
_cell.angle_gamma   90.00
#
_symmetry.space_group_name_H-M   'P 1'
#
loop_
_entity.id
_entity.type
_entity.pdbx_description
1 polymer ?
#
loop_
_entity_poly.entity_id
_entity_poly.type
_entity_poly.pdbx_seq_one_letter_code
_entity_poly.pdbx_strand_id
1 'polypeptide(L)'
;MTPNWSTVPLTAVHDWHRSTVIPLLAVPDSAELSRLHTAALHGDLGTAQDWVAALEPWLVEVYRRAYAAAEARATSYATAYGYLTSRGAPAAEAAAQAGQYAEHYVAAHAESFAGVNARVNAVAVAAAYAAGDAVAHAASHPYARANAYLRAAGAEAGPRLADGLARSLTRAA
;
A
#
# COMPACT_ATOMS: atom_id res chain seq x y z
N MET A 1 15.47 -7.53 9.98
CA MET A 1 14.76 -8.76 10.41
C MET A 1 13.29 -8.57 10.06
N THR A 2 12.73 -9.37 9.16
CA THR A 2 11.31 -9.31 8.81
C THR A 2 10.48 -9.97 9.92
N PRO A 3 9.49 -9.28 10.52
CA PRO A 3 8.67 -9.89 11.57
C PRO A 3 7.92 -11.10 11.00
N ASN A 4 7.88 -12.20 11.78
CA ASN A 4 7.01 -13.31 11.48
C ASN A 4 5.57 -12.91 11.78
N TRP A 5 4.81 -12.55 10.75
CA TRP A 5 3.46 -12.03 10.92
C TRP A 5 2.47 -13.04 11.50
N SER A 6 2.76 -14.35 11.45
CA SER A 6 1.92 -15.38 12.07
C SER A 6 1.96 -15.36 13.60
N THR A 7 2.93 -14.67 14.21
CA THR A 7 3.07 -14.54 15.67
C THR A 7 2.76 -13.14 16.17
N VAL A 8 2.34 -12.22 15.29
CA VAL A 8 1.96 -10.86 15.68
C VAL A 8 0.49 -10.85 16.08
N PRO A 9 0.15 -10.52 17.34
CA PRO A 9 -1.25 -10.47 17.76
C PRO A 9 -1.99 -9.33 17.05
N LEU A 10 -3.26 -9.54 16.69
CA LEU A 10 -4.06 -8.53 16.00
C LEU A 10 -4.23 -7.25 16.81
N THR A 11 -4.23 -7.32 18.14
CA THR A 11 -4.21 -6.12 19.01
C THR A 11 -3.00 -5.23 18.71
N ALA A 12 -1.80 -5.80 18.56
CA ALA A 12 -0.62 -5.05 18.13
C ALA A 12 -0.78 -4.50 16.71
N VAL A 13 -1.41 -5.25 15.79
CA VAL A 13 -1.67 -4.77 14.42
C VAL A 13 -2.60 -3.56 14.42
N HIS A 14 -3.72 -3.60 15.15
CA HIS A 14 -4.67 -2.49 15.20
C HIS A 14 -4.06 -1.25 15.87
N ASP A 15 -3.32 -1.45 16.96
CA ASP A 15 -2.61 -0.37 17.64
C ASP A 15 -1.51 0.25 16.75
N TRP A 16 -0.76 -0.57 16.01
CA TRP A 16 0.24 -0.08 15.07
C TRP A 16 -0.39 0.76 13.95
N HIS A 17 -1.52 0.30 13.39
CA HIS A 17 -2.22 1.05 12.35
C HIS A 17 -2.73 2.39 12.89
N ARG A 18 -3.42 2.37 14.04
CA ARG A 18 -3.97 3.57 14.68
C ARG A 18 -2.89 4.58 15.07
N SER A 19 -1.84 4.12 15.75
CA SER A 19 -0.85 5.01 16.40
C SER A 19 0.28 5.44 15.48
N THR A 20 0.56 4.68 14.42
CA THR A 20 1.73 4.88 13.56
C THR A 20 1.36 4.99 12.09
N VAL A 21 0.77 3.95 11.49
CA VAL A 21 0.61 3.87 10.03
C VAL A 21 -0.31 4.99 9.50
N ILE A 22 -1.51 5.13 10.08
CA ILE A 22 -2.50 6.11 9.61
C ILE A 22 -1.98 7.55 9.78
N PRO A 23 -1.46 7.97 10.96
CA PRO A 23 -0.89 9.31 11.12
C PRO A 23 0.33 9.57 10.22
N LEU A 24 1.19 8.56 10.02
CA LEU A 24 2.39 8.70 9.21
C LEU A 24 2.06 8.91 7.73
N LEU A 25 1.08 8.16 7.21
CA LEU A 25 0.69 8.24 5.81
C LEU A 25 -0.19 9.46 5.51
N ALA A 26 -0.95 9.96 6.49
CA ALA A 26 -1.80 11.15 6.34
C ALA A 26 -2.65 11.11 5.05
N VAL A 27 -3.24 9.95 4.77
CA VAL A 27 -4.19 9.78 3.65
C VAL A 27 -5.50 10.50 4.02
N PRO A 28 -6.13 11.25 3.08
CA PRO A 28 -7.42 11.87 3.30
C PRO A 28 -8.49 10.88 3.78
N ASP A 29 -9.47 11.39 4.53
CA ASP A 29 -10.66 10.63 4.95
C ASP A 29 -10.37 9.33 5.74
N SER A 30 -9.22 9.25 6.38
CA SER A 30 -8.80 8.09 7.21
C SER A 30 -9.44 8.02 8.60
N ALA A 31 -10.39 8.92 8.90
CA ALA A 31 -11.05 9.01 10.21
C ALA A 31 -11.81 7.73 10.55
N GLU A 32 -12.57 7.18 9.60
CA GLU A 32 -13.33 5.96 9.81
C GLU A 32 -12.42 4.74 10.00
N LEU A 33 -11.35 4.64 9.23
CA LEU A 33 -10.35 3.58 9.40
C LEU A 33 -9.70 3.65 10.78
N SER A 34 -9.34 4.86 11.25
CA SER A 34 -8.81 5.09 12.59
C SER A 34 -9.81 4.72 13.70
N ARG A 35 -11.10 5.03 13.48
CA ARG A 35 -12.20 4.65 14.37
C ARG A 35 -12.33 3.12 14.48
N LEU A 36 -12.33 2.41 13.36
CA LEU A 36 -12.42 0.93 13.34
C LEU A 36 -11.23 0.28 14.03
N HIS A 37 -9.99 0.73 13.79
CA HIS A 37 -8.83 0.24 14.52
C HIS A 37 -8.92 0.55 16.03
N THR A 38 -9.48 1.69 16.41
CA THR A 38 -9.71 2.04 17.80
C THR A 38 -10.78 1.14 18.44
N ALA A 39 -11.87 0.86 17.75
CA ALA A 39 -12.95 -0.01 18.24
C ALA A 39 -12.46 -1.45 18.43
N ALA A 40 -11.69 -1.98 17.46
CA ALA A 40 -11.13 -3.33 17.52
C ALA A 40 -10.19 -3.55 18.72
N LEU A 41 -9.45 -2.51 19.15
CA LEU A 41 -8.64 -2.56 20.38
C LEU A 41 -9.47 -2.74 21.65
N HIS A 42 -10.76 -2.38 21.61
CA HIS A 42 -11.70 -2.56 22.72
C HIS A 42 -12.63 -3.77 22.51
N GLY A 43 -12.31 -4.63 21.53
CA GLY A 43 -13.05 -5.87 21.25
C GLY A 43 -14.22 -5.73 20.28
N ASP A 44 -14.53 -4.52 19.80
CA ASP A 44 -15.52 -4.31 18.75
C ASP A 44 -14.86 -4.46 17.37
N LEU A 45 -14.97 -5.67 16.81
CA LEU A 45 -14.32 -6.03 15.56
C LEU A 45 -15.03 -5.48 14.32
N GLY A 46 -16.27 -4.97 14.44
CA GLY A 46 -17.09 -4.55 13.29
C GLY A 46 -17.36 -5.67 12.28
N THR A 47 -17.85 -5.30 11.10
CA THR A 47 -18.10 -6.26 10.01
C THR A 47 -17.04 -6.18 8.92
N ALA A 48 -16.89 -7.25 8.12
CA ALA A 48 -16.01 -7.23 6.95
C ALA A 48 -16.41 -6.12 5.95
N GLN A 49 -17.69 -5.78 5.85
CA GLN A 49 -18.17 -4.72 4.98
C GLN A 49 -17.70 -3.33 5.46
N ASP A 50 -17.75 -3.06 6.76
CA ASP A 50 -17.26 -1.80 7.33
C ASP A 50 -15.76 -1.64 7.07
N TRP A 51 -15.01 -2.72 7.28
CA TRP A 51 -13.58 -2.74 6.99
C TRP A 51 -13.27 -2.51 5.52
N VAL A 52 -13.94 -3.19 4.59
CA VAL A 52 -13.73 -2.96 3.14
C VAL A 52 -14.04 -1.53 2.76
N ALA A 53 -15.17 -0.97 3.23
CA ALA A 53 -15.59 0.38 2.92
C ALA A 53 -14.57 1.44 3.39
N ALA A 54 -13.93 1.22 4.54
CA ALA A 54 -12.88 2.10 5.05
C ALA A 54 -11.50 1.85 4.40
N LEU A 55 -11.16 0.59 4.13
CA LEU A 55 -9.84 0.18 3.63
C LEU A 55 -9.65 0.42 2.14
N GLU A 56 -10.63 0.14 1.30
CA GLU A 56 -10.49 0.24 -0.18
C GLU A 56 -10.05 1.65 -0.62
N PRO A 57 -10.77 2.75 -0.28
CA PRO A 57 -10.34 4.09 -0.70
C PRO A 57 -8.98 4.50 -0.10
N TRP A 58 -8.72 4.11 1.14
CA TRP A 58 -7.44 4.39 1.80
C TRP A 58 -6.27 3.67 1.12
N LEU A 59 -6.45 2.38 0.79
CA LEU A 59 -5.44 1.58 0.09
C LEU A 59 -5.23 2.03 -1.36
N VAL A 60 -6.26 2.54 -2.05
CA VAL A 60 -6.08 3.15 -3.38
C VAL A 60 -5.05 4.28 -3.29
N GLU A 61 -5.19 5.17 -2.32
CA GLU A 61 -4.26 6.29 -2.15
C GLU A 61 -2.85 5.81 -1.75
N VAL A 62 -2.76 4.82 -0.86
CA VAL A 62 -1.47 4.21 -0.49
C VAL A 62 -0.77 3.62 -1.71
N TYR A 63 -1.45 2.78 -2.50
CA TYR A 63 -0.86 2.15 -3.67
C TYR A 63 -0.54 3.15 -4.78
N ARG A 64 -1.35 4.19 -4.95
CA ARG A 64 -1.05 5.30 -5.87
C ARG A 64 0.26 5.99 -5.50
N ARG A 65 0.49 6.27 -4.21
CA ARG A 65 1.75 6.87 -3.72
C ARG A 65 2.92 5.91 -3.75
N ALA A 66 2.67 4.62 -3.53
CA ALA A 66 3.69 3.58 -3.56
C ALA A 66 4.18 3.22 -4.98
N TYR A 67 3.44 3.65 -6.01
CA TYR A 67 3.78 3.38 -7.39
C TYR A 67 5.04 4.13 -7.82
N ALA A 68 6.03 3.39 -8.29
CA ALA A 68 7.33 3.89 -8.73
C ALA A 68 7.24 4.56 -10.12
N ALA A 69 6.50 5.68 -10.21
CA ALA A 69 6.13 6.31 -11.47
C ALA A 69 7.36 6.77 -12.28
N ALA A 70 8.40 7.28 -11.60
CA ALA A 70 9.62 7.73 -12.25
C ALA A 70 10.38 6.56 -12.90
N GLU A 71 10.54 5.46 -12.19
CA GLU A 71 11.20 4.25 -12.67
C GLU A 71 10.39 3.58 -13.79
N ALA A 72 9.07 3.51 -13.63
CA ALA A 72 8.17 2.99 -14.67
C ALA A 72 8.24 3.84 -15.94
N ARG A 73 8.29 5.18 -15.80
CA ARG A 73 8.45 6.10 -16.92
C ARG A 73 9.79 5.90 -17.62
N ALA A 74 10.89 5.85 -16.86
CA ALA A 74 12.23 5.68 -17.42
C ALA A 74 12.33 4.36 -18.20
N THR A 75 11.78 3.27 -17.65
CA THR A 75 11.75 1.95 -18.30
C THR A 75 10.90 1.96 -19.57
N SER A 76 9.69 2.53 -19.51
CA SER A 76 8.77 2.62 -20.66
C SER A 76 9.35 3.50 -21.77
N TYR A 77 9.96 4.64 -21.41
CA TYR A 77 10.67 5.51 -22.32
C TYR A 77 11.81 4.78 -23.03
N ALA A 78 12.70 4.14 -22.27
CA ALA A 78 13.85 3.44 -22.84
C ALA A 78 13.43 2.33 -23.82
N THR A 79 12.37 1.61 -23.48
CA THR A 79 11.79 0.55 -24.32
C THR A 79 11.22 1.13 -25.63
N ALA A 80 10.39 2.17 -25.54
CA ALA A 80 9.78 2.80 -26.71
C ALA A 80 10.83 3.48 -27.61
N TYR A 81 11.81 4.16 -27.01
CA TYR A 81 12.90 4.81 -27.75
C TYR A 81 13.77 3.79 -28.49
N GLY A 82 14.15 2.69 -27.83
CA GLY A 82 14.90 1.59 -28.45
C GLY A 82 14.13 0.96 -29.61
N TYR A 83 12.82 0.76 -29.44
CA TYR A 83 11.96 0.27 -30.52
C TYR A 83 11.92 1.22 -31.72
N LEU A 84 11.64 2.51 -31.51
CA LEU A 84 11.53 3.51 -32.58
C LEU A 84 12.85 3.69 -33.35
N THR A 85 13.96 3.80 -32.63
CA THR A 85 15.30 3.92 -33.24
C THR A 85 15.69 2.67 -34.03
N SER A 86 15.36 1.47 -33.55
CA SER A 86 15.58 0.22 -34.30
C SER A 86 14.80 0.14 -35.62
N ARG A 87 13.75 0.96 -35.77
CA ARG A 87 12.90 1.07 -36.96
C ARG A 87 13.29 2.26 -37.86
N GLY A 88 14.39 2.94 -37.54
CA GLY A 88 14.94 4.04 -38.34
C GLY A 88 14.32 5.41 -38.06
N ALA A 89 13.57 5.57 -36.97
CA ALA A 89 13.04 6.88 -36.60
C ALA A 89 14.18 7.86 -36.23
N PRO A 90 14.12 9.14 -36.67
CA PRO A 90 15.06 10.17 -36.24
C PRO A 90 15.07 10.32 -34.72
N ALA A 91 16.25 10.57 -34.13
CA ALA A 91 16.42 10.59 -32.67
C ALA A 91 15.48 11.57 -31.94
N ALA A 92 15.24 12.77 -32.50
CA ALA A 92 14.35 13.75 -31.92
C ALA A 92 12.87 13.31 -31.95
N GLU A 93 12.43 12.68 -33.04
CA GLU A 93 11.09 12.13 -33.19
C GLU A 93 10.89 10.93 -32.25
N ALA A 94 11.86 10.01 -32.21
CA ALA A 94 11.86 8.87 -31.31
C ALA A 94 11.79 9.30 -29.84
N ALA A 95 12.54 10.34 -29.44
CA ALA A 95 12.52 10.86 -28.09
C ALA A 95 11.17 11.49 -27.73
N ALA A 96 10.58 12.29 -28.63
CA ALA A 96 9.28 12.92 -28.39
C ALA A 96 8.17 11.86 -28.24
N GLN A 97 8.12 10.89 -29.16
CA GLN A 97 7.11 9.85 -29.17
C GLN A 97 7.26 8.86 -28.00
N ALA A 98 8.50 8.46 -27.67
CA ALA A 98 8.77 7.64 -26.48
C ALA A 98 8.37 8.36 -25.19
N GLY A 99 8.56 9.69 -25.13
CA GLY A 99 8.10 10.53 -24.02
C GLY A 99 6.58 10.48 -23.84
N GLN A 100 5.83 10.73 -24.92
CA GLN A 100 4.36 10.68 -24.89
C GLN A 100 3.83 9.29 -24.54
N TYR A 101 4.43 8.24 -25.13
CA TYR A 101 4.06 6.86 -24.82
C TYR A 101 4.28 6.53 -23.34
N ALA A 102 5.44 6.89 -22.79
CA ALA A 102 5.77 6.62 -21.40
C ALA A 102 4.79 7.30 -20.43
N GLU A 103 4.38 8.54 -20.72
CA GLU A 103 3.39 9.26 -19.90
C GLU A 103 2.04 8.55 -19.87
N HIS A 104 1.50 8.20 -21.04
CA HIS A 104 0.22 7.52 -21.14
C HIS A 104 0.25 6.13 -20.50
N TYR A 105 1.33 5.38 -20.73
CA TYR A 105 1.54 4.07 -20.13
C TYR A 105 1.58 4.16 -18.60
N VAL A 106 2.35 5.09 -18.05
CA VAL A 106 2.53 5.25 -16.59
C VAL A 106 1.22 5.67 -15.92
N ALA A 107 0.48 6.62 -16.50
CA ALA A 107 -0.79 7.08 -15.93
C ALA A 107 -1.81 5.93 -15.85
N ALA A 108 -2.04 5.23 -16.97
CA ALA A 108 -2.99 4.12 -17.02
C ALA A 108 -2.58 2.97 -16.09
N HIS A 109 -1.28 2.66 -16.03
CA HIS A 109 -0.79 1.58 -15.18
C HIS A 109 -0.84 1.95 -13.70
N ALA A 110 -0.60 3.21 -13.33
CA ALA A 110 -0.71 3.67 -11.94
C ALA A 110 -2.14 3.51 -11.40
N GLU A 111 -3.15 3.89 -12.19
CA GLU A 111 -4.56 3.74 -11.83
C GLU A 111 -4.96 2.27 -11.66
N SER A 112 -4.59 1.43 -12.63
CA SER A 112 -4.87 -0.01 -12.57
C SER A 112 -4.17 -0.68 -11.38
N PHE A 113 -2.89 -0.36 -11.17
CA PHE A 113 -2.10 -0.86 -10.05
C PHE A 113 -2.75 -0.50 -8.71
N ALA A 114 -3.14 0.76 -8.52
CA ALA A 114 -3.74 1.21 -7.28
C ALA A 114 -5.10 0.55 -7.03
N GLY A 115 -6.00 0.56 -8.01
CA GLY A 115 -7.36 0.02 -7.87
C GLY A 115 -7.37 -1.48 -7.60
N VAL A 116 -6.63 -2.27 -8.37
CA VAL A 116 -6.63 -3.74 -8.23
C VAL A 116 -6.00 -4.16 -6.91
N ASN A 117 -4.84 -3.61 -6.55
CA ASN A 117 -4.17 -3.96 -5.29
C ASN A 117 -5.01 -3.55 -4.09
N ALA A 118 -5.66 -2.38 -4.13
CA ALA A 118 -6.52 -1.91 -3.05
C ALA A 118 -7.70 -2.86 -2.82
N ARG A 119 -8.46 -3.19 -3.87
CA ARG A 119 -9.63 -4.06 -3.75
C ARG A 119 -9.29 -5.45 -3.22
N VAL A 120 -8.26 -6.09 -3.79
CA VAL A 120 -7.86 -7.44 -3.37
C VAL A 120 -7.39 -7.44 -1.91
N ASN A 121 -6.57 -6.46 -1.51
CA ASN A 121 -6.06 -6.39 -0.15
C ASN A 121 -7.12 -5.99 0.87
N ALA A 122 -8.03 -5.07 0.52
CA ALA A 122 -9.12 -4.65 1.39
C ALA A 122 -9.99 -5.85 1.77
N VAL A 123 -10.41 -6.66 0.80
CA VAL A 123 -11.22 -7.86 1.05
C VAL A 123 -10.46 -8.88 1.90
N ALA A 124 -9.20 -9.18 1.53
CA ALA A 124 -8.42 -10.20 2.22
C ALA A 124 -8.16 -9.84 3.70
N VAL A 125 -7.87 -8.57 4.01
CA VAL A 125 -7.59 -8.14 5.38
C VAL A 125 -8.85 -7.87 6.19
N ALA A 126 -9.92 -7.38 5.56
CA ALA A 126 -11.19 -7.11 6.23
C ALA A 126 -11.80 -8.38 6.83
N ALA A 127 -11.72 -9.51 6.11
CA ALA A 127 -12.19 -10.79 6.61
C ALA A 127 -11.43 -11.21 7.87
N ALA A 128 -10.10 -11.04 7.90
CA ALA A 128 -9.27 -11.37 9.05
C ALA A 128 -9.56 -10.46 10.26
N TYR A 129 -9.74 -9.15 10.03
CA TYR A 129 -10.05 -8.21 11.10
C TYR A 129 -11.43 -8.45 11.72
N ALA A 130 -12.46 -8.65 10.89
CA ALA A 130 -13.81 -8.93 11.37
C ALA A 130 -13.91 -10.26 12.14
N ALA A 131 -13.09 -11.26 11.77
CA ALA A 131 -13.04 -12.54 12.46
C ALA A 131 -12.11 -12.57 13.68
N GLY A 132 -11.29 -11.53 13.90
CA GLY A 132 -10.23 -11.56 14.91
C GLY A 132 -9.18 -12.64 14.67
N ASP A 133 -8.96 -13.03 13.40
CA ASP A 133 -8.12 -14.16 13.02
C ASP A 133 -6.70 -13.69 12.60
N ALA A 134 -5.74 -13.87 13.51
CA ALA A 134 -4.34 -13.53 13.27
C ALA A 134 -3.68 -14.40 12.18
N VAL A 135 -4.12 -15.65 12.00
CA VAL A 135 -3.59 -16.57 10.98
C VAL A 135 -4.07 -16.14 9.60
N ALA A 136 -5.37 -15.85 9.45
CA ALA A 136 -5.92 -15.28 8.22
C ALA A 136 -5.28 -13.92 7.89
N HIS A 137 -5.01 -13.09 8.91
CA HIS A 137 -4.28 -11.84 8.72
C HIS A 137 -2.87 -12.09 8.17
N ALA A 138 -2.11 -13.04 8.72
CA ALA A 138 -0.79 -13.38 8.22
C ALA A 138 -0.81 -13.92 6.77
N ALA A 139 -1.85 -14.70 6.41
CA ALA A 139 -2.08 -15.20 5.06
C ALA A 139 -2.41 -14.07 4.05
N SER A 140 -2.87 -12.91 4.52
CA SER A 140 -3.11 -11.73 3.67
C SER A 140 -1.85 -10.93 3.29
N HIS A 141 -0.65 -11.49 3.51
CA HIS A 141 0.65 -10.89 3.17
C HIS A 141 0.89 -9.47 3.73
N PRO A 142 0.75 -9.24 5.05
CA PRO A 142 0.94 -7.92 5.68
C PRO A 142 2.32 -7.30 5.45
N TYR A 143 3.36 -8.10 5.18
CA TYR A 143 4.67 -7.60 4.75
C TYR A 143 4.60 -6.80 3.44
N ALA A 144 3.81 -7.25 2.46
CA ALA A 144 3.63 -6.54 1.20
C ALA A 144 2.93 -5.19 1.44
N ARG A 145 1.93 -5.15 2.31
CA ARG A 145 1.28 -3.89 2.72
C ARG A 145 2.23 -2.96 3.47
N ALA A 146 3.04 -3.48 4.40
CA ALA A 146 4.05 -2.68 5.10
C ALA A 146 5.07 -2.05 4.14
N ASN A 147 5.49 -2.78 3.10
CA ASN A 147 6.33 -2.24 2.03
C ASN A 147 5.61 -1.16 1.20
N ALA A 148 4.32 -1.32 0.94
CA ALA A 148 3.53 -0.28 0.29
C ALA A 148 3.47 0.99 1.16
N TYR A 149 3.34 0.87 2.49
CA TYR A 149 3.40 2.01 3.41
C TYR A 149 4.77 2.70 3.37
N LEU A 150 5.86 1.93 3.37
CA LEU A 150 7.22 2.47 3.24
C LEU A 150 7.40 3.24 1.93
N ARG A 151 6.96 2.69 0.81
CA ARG A 151 7.05 3.36 -0.50
C ARG A 151 6.18 4.61 -0.56
N ALA A 152 4.97 4.55 -0.02
CA ALA A 152 4.04 5.68 0.01
C ALA A 152 4.52 6.83 0.92
N ALA A 153 5.21 6.51 2.02
CA ALA A 153 5.73 7.49 2.98
C ALA A 153 7.18 7.94 2.68
N GLY A 154 7.91 7.24 1.80
CA GLY A 154 9.32 7.47 1.49
C GLY A 154 10.28 6.71 2.42
N ALA A 155 11.55 6.57 2.00
CA ALA A 155 12.54 5.72 2.66
C ALA A 155 12.78 6.06 4.15
N GLU A 156 12.72 7.34 4.51
CA GLU A 156 12.89 7.83 5.89
C GLU A 156 11.78 7.36 6.85
N ALA A 157 10.66 6.84 6.32
CA ALA A 157 9.56 6.30 7.13
C ALA A 157 9.88 4.93 7.75
N GLY A 158 10.89 4.22 7.23
CA GLY A 158 11.24 2.85 7.64
C GLY A 158 11.45 2.69 9.15
N PRO A 159 12.34 3.47 9.78
CA PRO A 159 12.53 3.43 11.23
C PRO A 159 11.25 3.72 12.01
N ARG A 160 10.46 4.71 11.60
CA ARG A 160 9.21 5.08 12.28
C ARG A 160 8.16 3.97 12.24
N LEU A 161 8.03 3.29 11.11
CA LEU A 161 7.14 2.13 10.95
C LEU A 161 7.58 0.97 11.83
N ALA A 162 8.88 0.65 11.84
CA ALA A 162 9.45 -0.44 12.63
C ALA A 162 9.32 -0.17 14.15
N ASP A 163 9.70 1.01 14.60
CA ASP A 163 9.60 1.41 16.02
C ASP A 163 8.15 1.45 16.48
N GLY A 164 7.24 1.89 15.61
CA GLY A 164 5.80 1.85 15.88
C GLY A 164 5.30 0.44 16.14
N LEU A 165 5.66 -0.51 15.28
CA LEU A 165 5.28 -1.90 15.45
C LEU A 165 5.89 -2.51 16.72
N ALA A 166 7.16 -2.23 17.01
CA ALA A 166 7.82 -2.70 18.23
C ALA A 166 7.12 -2.19 19.51
N ARG A 167 6.72 -0.91 19.53
CA ARG A 167 5.93 -0.35 20.64
C ARG A 167 4.57 -1.02 20.78
N SER A 168 3.89 -1.30 19.68
CA SER A 168 2.60 -1.98 19.69
C SER A 168 2.70 -3.43 20.16
N LEU A 169 3.75 -4.15 19.76
CA LEU A 169 4.06 -5.49 20.25
C LEU A 169 4.29 -5.49 21.77
N THR A 170 5.02 -4.50 22.28
CA THR A 170 5.28 -4.38 23.72
C THR A 170 4.00 -4.13 24.54
N ARG A 171 3.03 -3.39 23.99
CA ARG A 171 1.74 -3.15 24.64
C ARG A 171 0.77 -4.34 24.59
N ALA A 172 0.97 -5.25 23.65
CA ALA A 172 0.10 -6.40 23.42
C ALA A 172 0.57 -7.68 24.13
N ALA A 173 1.79 -7.69 24.67
CA ALA A 173 2.35 -8.76 25.49
C ALA A 173 1.87 -8.65 26.94
#